data_AF-A0A383RFR9-F1
#
_entry.id   AF-A0A383RFR9-F1
#
_cell.length_a   1.000
_cell.length_b   1.000
_cell.length_c   1.000
_cell.angle_alpha   90.00
_cell.angle_beta   90.00
_cell.angle_gamma   90.00
#
_symmetry.space_group_name_H-M   'P 1'
#
loop_
_entity.id
_entity.type
_entity.pdbx_description
1 polymer ?
#
loop_
_entity_poly.entity_id
_entity_poly.type
_entity_poly.pdbx_seq_one_letter_code
_entity_poly.pdbx_strand_id
1 'polypeptide(L)'
;MELTHITGEIHAASQRLRRSADALFDLGREKAESERDYRSALAQEILKLRTDGVPISIVTDIAKGNVSDRLFNRDLAEARFKAGIEAADAIKVQVSALQTILKYQTDL
;
A
#
# COMPACT_ATOMS: atom_id res chain seq x y z
N MET A 1 -37.94 -8.95 1.76
CA MET A 1 -37.32 -7.94 2.65
C MET A 1 -35.87 -8.30 2.98
N GLU A 2 -35.57 -9.56 3.31
CA GLU A 2 -34.19 -10.04 3.54
C GLU A 2 -33.31 -10.12 2.28
N LEU A 3 -33.84 -10.65 1.17
CA LEU A 3 -33.09 -10.73 -0.11
C LEU A 3 -32.67 -9.35 -0.64
N THR A 4 -33.55 -8.35 -0.50
CA THR A 4 -33.26 -6.95 -0.85
C THR A 4 -32.20 -6.33 0.06
N HIS A 5 -32.08 -6.80 1.31
CA HIS A 5 -31.07 -6.33 2.25
C HIS A 5 -29.68 -6.84 1.86
N ILE A 6 -29.50 -8.14 1.66
CA ILE A 6 -28.22 -8.75 1.27
C ILE A 6 -27.74 -8.21 -0.09
N THR A 7 -28.65 -8.05 -1.05
CA THR A 7 -28.33 -7.43 -2.35
C THR A 7 -27.81 -6.00 -2.17
N GLY A 8 -28.42 -5.23 -1.25
CA GLY A 8 -27.96 -3.90 -0.87
C GLY A 8 -26.56 -3.89 -0.24
N GLU A 9 -26.27 -4.85 0.64
CA GLU A 9 -24.95 -5.01 1.26
C GLU A 9 -23.86 -5.38 0.24
N ILE A 10 -24.15 -6.29 -0.69
CA ILE A 10 -23.24 -6.65 -1.78
C ILE A 10 -22.93 -5.42 -2.65
N HIS A 11 -23.95 -4.65 -2.99
CA HIS A 11 -23.77 -3.42 -3.77
C HIS A 11 -22.92 -2.39 -2.99
N ALA A 12 -23.19 -2.19 -1.70
CA ALA A 12 -22.41 -1.30 -0.86
C ALA A 12 -20.94 -1.74 -0.72
N ALA A 13 -20.68 -3.03 -0.51
CA ALA A 13 -19.34 -3.59 -0.45
C ALA A 13 -18.60 -3.47 -1.80
N SER A 14 -19.30 -3.68 -2.91
CA SER A 14 -18.74 -3.47 -4.27
C SER A 14 -18.33 -2.01 -4.51
N GLN A 15 -19.13 -1.04 -4.04
CA GLN A 15 -18.76 0.37 -4.10
C GLN A 15 -17.56 0.73 -3.22
N ARG A 16 -17.40 0.07 -2.06
CA ARG A 16 -16.20 0.24 -1.23
C ARG A 16 -14.98 -0.36 -1.93
N LEU A 17 -15.11 -1.54 -2.51
CA LEU A 17 -14.04 -2.21 -3.26
C LEU A 17 -13.55 -1.35 -4.44
N ARG A 18 -14.47 -0.73 -5.19
CA ARG A 18 -14.12 0.22 -6.26
C ARG A 18 -13.29 1.40 -5.73
N ARG A 19 -13.73 2.02 -4.63
CA ARG A 19 -13.00 3.11 -3.99
C ARG A 19 -11.62 2.69 -3.47
N SER A 20 -11.51 1.48 -2.93
CA SER A 20 -10.22 0.90 -2.52
C SER A 20 -9.28 0.69 -3.70
N ALA A 21 -9.80 0.25 -4.86
CA ALA A 21 -9.01 0.12 -6.07
C ALA A 21 -8.49 1.47 -6.59
N ASP A 22 -9.34 2.51 -6.60
CA ASP A 22 -8.93 3.86 -6.98
C ASP A 22 -7.81 4.39 -6.06
N ALA A 23 -7.98 4.24 -4.74
CA ALA A 23 -6.98 4.64 -3.75
C ALA A 23 -5.67 3.84 -3.88
N LEU A 24 -5.72 2.57 -4.29
CA LEU A 24 -4.54 1.74 -4.51
C LEU A 24 -3.66 2.24 -5.66
N PHE A 25 -4.24 2.86 -6.70
CA PHE A 25 -3.44 3.47 -7.77
C PHE A 25 -2.63 4.66 -7.25
N ASP A 26 -3.25 5.51 -6.42
CA ASP A 26 -2.56 6.65 -5.81
C ASP A 26 -1.46 6.18 -4.83
N LEU A 27 -1.75 5.19 -3.99
CA LEU A 27 -0.76 4.59 -3.09
C LEU A 27 0.39 3.93 -3.86
N GLY A 28 0.09 3.29 -4.99
CA GLY A 28 1.09 2.70 -5.87
C GLY A 28 2.02 3.75 -6.47
N ARG A 29 1.47 4.90 -6.89
CA ARG A 29 2.26 6.05 -7.35
C ARG A 29 3.13 6.61 -6.22
N GLU A 30 2.56 6.87 -5.04
CA GLU A 30 3.29 7.39 -3.87
C GLU A 30 4.45 6.46 -3.48
N LYS A 31 4.22 5.14 -3.50
CA LYS A 31 5.27 4.14 -3.27
C LYS A 31 6.39 4.21 -4.30
N ALA A 32 6.07 4.37 -5.58
CA ALA A 32 7.08 4.46 -6.64
C ALA A 32 7.88 5.77 -6.56
N GLU A 33 7.22 6.88 -6.29
CA GLU A 33 7.84 8.21 -6.16
C GLU A 33 8.76 8.27 -4.94
N SER A 34 8.30 7.79 -3.78
CA SER A 34 9.12 7.76 -2.55
C SER A 34 10.35 6.85 -2.66
N GLU A 35 10.25 5.69 -3.33
CA GLU A 35 11.41 4.84 -3.64
C GLU A 35 12.43 5.58 -4.52
N ARG A 36 11.96 6.22 -5.61
CA ARG A 36 12.83 6.99 -6.51
C ARG A 36 13.56 8.10 -5.75
N ASP A 37 12.82 8.86 -4.96
CA ASP A 37 13.35 10.02 -4.24
C ASP A 37 14.33 9.61 -3.15
N TYR A 38 14.05 8.52 -2.41
CA TYR A 38 14.99 7.94 -1.45
C TYR A 38 16.26 7.43 -2.13
N ARG A 39 16.15 6.68 -3.23
CA ARG A 39 17.31 6.14 -3.96
C ARG A 39 18.21 7.24 -4.50
N SER A 40 17.61 8.30 -5.04
CA SER A 40 18.35 9.46 -5.54
C SER A 40 19.12 10.15 -4.41
N ALA A 41 18.46 10.45 -3.30
CA ALA A 41 19.10 11.12 -2.16
C ALA A 41 20.18 10.26 -1.51
N LEU A 42 19.92 8.95 -1.33
CA LEU A 42 20.91 8.03 -0.77
C LEU A 42 22.17 7.97 -1.65
N ALA A 43 22.01 7.89 -2.97
CA ALA A 43 23.15 7.86 -3.89
C ALA A 43 23.98 9.15 -3.84
N GLN A 44 23.32 10.31 -3.80
CA GLN A 44 23.97 11.61 -3.65
C GLN A 44 24.74 11.71 -2.33
N GLU A 45 24.13 11.26 -1.23
CA GLU A 45 24.75 11.31 0.09
C GLU A 45 25.93 10.35 0.21
N ILE A 46 25.81 9.14 -0.34
CA ILE A 46 26.95 8.20 -0.43
C ILE A 46 28.10 8.85 -1.20
N LEU A 47 27.85 9.45 -2.36
CA LEU A 47 28.89 10.09 -3.16
C LEU A 47 29.60 11.20 -2.38
N LYS A 48 28.83 12.07 -1.71
CA LYS A 48 29.36 13.13 -0.85
C LYS A 48 30.25 12.56 0.27
N LEU A 49 29.75 11.61 1.05
CA LEU A 49 30.51 11.01 2.15
C LEU A 49 31.78 10.29 1.67
N ARG A 50 31.74 9.68 0.48
CA ARG A 50 32.93 9.08 -0.15
C ARG A 50 33.97 10.15 -0.50
N THR A 51 33.55 11.30 -1.03
CA THR A 51 34.42 12.45 -1.29
C THR A 51 34.99 13.02 0.01
N ASP A 52 34.22 13.01 1.10
CA ASP A 52 34.65 13.45 2.43
C ASP A 52 35.57 12.44 3.16
N GLY A 53 35.92 11.33 2.50
CA GLY A 53 36.87 10.35 3.03
C GLY A 53 36.27 9.31 3.99
N VAL A 54 34.94 9.22 4.08
CA VAL A 54 34.28 8.22 4.94
C VAL A 54 34.61 6.80 4.46
N PRO A 55 35.03 5.89 5.37
CA PRO A 55 35.35 4.51 5.02
C PRO A 55 34.18 3.76 4.38
N ILE A 56 34.48 2.91 3.38
CA ILE A 56 33.50 2.10 2.64
C ILE A 56 32.67 1.20 3.58
N SER A 57 33.27 0.73 4.66
CA SER A 57 32.63 -0.16 5.63
C SER A 57 31.45 0.47 6.36
N ILE A 58 31.39 1.81 6.49
CA ILE A 58 30.35 2.51 7.27
C ILE A 58 29.57 3.55 6.47
N VAL A 59 30.03 3.89 5.26
CA VAL A 59 29.46 4.99 4.46
C VAL A 59 27.96 4.84 4.19
N THR A 60 27.50 3.61 3.94
CA THR A 60 26.09 3.33 3.66
C THR A 60 25.21 3.54 4.88
N ASP A 61 25.68 3.18 6.07
CA ASP A 61 24.91 3.31 7.30
C ASP A 61 24.78 4.78 7.71
N ILE A 62 25.88 5.55 7.57
CA ILE A 62 25.86 7.00 7.77
C ILE A 62 24.93 7.67 6.76
N ALA A 63 25.04 7.33 5.47
CA ALA A 63 24.19 7.90 4.43
C ALA A 63 22.70 7.67 4.72
N LYS A 64 22.32 6.44 5.09
CA LYS A 64 20.94 6.12 5.48
C LYS A 64 20.47 6.92 6.69
N GLY A 65 21.33 7.15 7.68
CA GLY A 65 21.04 8.02 8.82
C GLY A 65 20.78 9.46 8.38
N ASN A 66 21.62 9.99 7.50
CA ASN A 66 21.51 11.36 6.99
C ASN A 66 20.27 11.58 6.10
N VAL A 67 19.80 10.55 5.39
CA VAL A 67 18.56 10.60 4.58
C VAL A 67 17.38 9.87 5.22
N SER A 68 17.39 9.71 6.55
CA SER A 68 16.43 8.90 7.29
C SER A 68 14.97 9.31 7.09
N ASP A 69 14.67 10.59 6.92
CA ASP A 69 13.31 11.05 6.61
C ASP A 69 12.80 10.50 5.27
N ARG A 70 13.67 10.42 4.25
CA ARG A 70 13.31 9.86 2.94
C ARG A 70 13.15 8.35 3.01
N LEU A 71 14.01 7.69 3.80
CA LEU A 71 13.88 6.26 4.10
C LEU A 71 12.54 5.96 4.79
N PHE A 72 12.18 6.74 5.80
CA PHE A 72 10.90 6.62 6.51
C PHE A 72 9.72 6.79 5.55
N ASN A 73 9.72 7.82 4.72
CA ASN A 73 8.63 8.07 3.77
C ASN A 73 8.43 6.94 2.76
N ARG A 74 9.53 6.37 2.26
CA ARG A 74 9.51 5.18 1.40
C ARG A 74 8.91 3.97 2.12
N ASP A 75 9.38 3.68 3.32
CA ASP A 75 8.92 2.53 4.10
C ASP A 75 7.44 2.68 4.48
N LEU A 76 7.02 3.89 4.82
CA LEU A 76 5.63 4.23 5.09
C LEU A 76 4.75 4.04 3.86
N ALA A 77 5.18 4.52 2.69
CA ALA A 77 4.43 4.37 1.46
C ALA A 77 4.30 2.89 1.04
N GLU A 78 5.37 2.10 1.22
CA GLU A 78 5.31 0.65 1.01
C GLU A 78 4.32 -0.04 1.97
N ALA A 79 4.39 0.29 3.26
CA ALA A 79 3.49 -0.28 4.26
C ALA A 79 2.03 0.09 3.98
N ARG A 80 1.75 1.35 3.61
CA ARG A 80 0.41 1.81 3.23
C ARG A 80 -0.13 1.08 2.01
N PHE A 81 0.69 0.92 0.97
CA PHE A 81 0.29 0.20 -0.23
C PHE A 81 -0.08 -1.26 0.08
N LYS A 82 0.75 -1.97 0.87
CA LYS A 82 0.45 -3.35 1.31
C LYS A 82 -0.83 -3.43 2.13
N ALA A 83 -0.99 -2.55 3.12
CA ALA A 83 -2.21 -2.49 3.93
C ALA A 83 -3.46 -2.19 3.08
N GLY A 84 -3.33 -1.35 2.05
CA GLY A 84 -4.41 -1.08 1.10
C GLY A 84 -4.84 -2.33 0.31
N ILE A 85 -3.88 -3.18 -0.10
CA ILE A 85 -4.17 -4.43 -0.81
C ILE A 85 -4.93 -5.38 0.12
N GLU A 86 -4.44 -5.57 1.33
CA GLU A 86 -5.07 -6.44 2.33
C GLU A 86 -6.50 -5.97 2.66
N ALA A 87 -6.72 -4.65 2.77
CA ALA A 87 -8.05 -4.09 2.99
C ALA A 87 -9.00 -4.35 1.82
N ALA A 88 -8.53 -4.22 0.57
CA ALA A 88 -9.32 -4.52 -0.61
C ALA A 88 -9.68 -6.02 -0.69
N ASP A 89 -8.73 -6.89 -0.36
CA ASP A 89 -8.96 -8.35 -0.32
C ASP A 89 -9.96 -8.75 0.77
N ALA A 90 -9.92 -8.10 1.94
CA ALA A 90 -10.92 -8.33 2.98
C ALA A 90 -12.34 -8.00 2.50
N ILE A 91 -12.52 -6.90 1.75
CA ILE A 91 -13.82 -6.55 1.16
C ILE A 91 -14.24 -7.59 0.10
N LYS A 92 -13.30 -8.06 -0.73
CA LYS A 92 -13.57 -9.11 -1.71
C LYS A 92 -14.07 -10.40 -1.04
N VAL A 93 -13.43 -10.82 0.06
CA VAL A 93 -13.86 -11.98 0.86
C VAL A 93 -15.28 -11.75 1.43
N GLN A 94 -15.56 -10.55 1.93
CA GLN A 94 -16.91 -10.21 2.42
C GLN A 94 -17.97 -10.34 1.30
N VAL A 95 -17.69 -9.82 0.10
CA VAL A 95 -18.59 -9.94 -1.05
C VAL A 95 -18.84 -11.41 -1.40
N SER A 96 -17.80 -12.24 -1.45
CA SER A 96 -17.94 -13.68 -1.73
C SER A 96 -18.77 -14.42 -0.66
N ALA A 97 -18.61 -14.06 0.61
CA ALA A 97 -19.42 -14.62 1.70
C ALA A 97 -20.91 -14.24 1.53
N LEU A 98 -21.21 -12.96 1.26
CA LEU A 98 -22.58 -12.49 1.03
C LEU A 98 -23.23 -13.14 -0.19
N GLN A 99 -22.47 -13.31 -1.30
CA GLN A 99 -22.94 -14.04 -2.49
C GLN A 99 -23.29 -15.50 -2.17
N THR A 100 -22.49 -16.15 -1.31
CA THR A 100 -22.75 -17.53 -0.88
C THR A 100 -24.04 -17.61 -0.05
N ILE A 101 -24.24 -16.69 0.90
CA ILE A 101 -25.47 -16.62 1.70
C ILE A 101 -26.68 -16.38 0.81
N LEU A 102 -26.59 -15.43 -0.12
CA LEU A 102 -27.67 -15.10 -1.06
C LEU A 102 -28.10 -16.34 -1.85
N LYS A 103 -27.14 -17.11 -2.38
CA LYS A 103 -27.40 -18.33 -3.14
C LYS A 103 -28.23 -19.34 -2.34
N TYR A 104 -27.83 -19.64 -1.11
CA TYR A 104 -28.56 -20.59 -0.26
C TYR A 104 -29.97 -20.13 0.07
N GLN A 105 -30.20 -18.82 0.22
CA GLN A 105 -31.53 -18.27 0.47
C GLN A 105 -32.43 -18.28 -0.77
N THR A 106 -31.87 -18.23 -1.98
CA THR A 106 -32.64 -18.36 -3.23
C THR A 106 -32.93 -19.80 -3.63
N ASP A 107 -32.10 -20.75 -3.16
CA ASP A 107 -32.28 -22.20 -3.42
C ASP A 107 -33.26 -22.87 -2.42
N LEU A 108 -33.69 -22.15 -1.37
CA LEU A 108 -34.71 -22.52 -0.38
C LEU A 108 -36.11 -22.05 -0.81
#